data_AF-A0A078B1N3-F1
#
_entry.id   AF-A0A078B1N3-F1
#
_cell.length_a   1.000
_cell.length_b   1.000
_cell.length_c   1.000
_cell.angle_alpha   90.00
_cell.angle_beta   90.00
_cell.angle_gamma   90.00
#
_symmetry.space_group_name_H-M   'P 1'
#
loop_
_entity.id
_entity.type
_entity.pdbx_description
1 polymer ?
#
loop_
_entity_poly.entity_id
_entity_poly.type
_entity_poly.pdbx_seq_one_letter_code
_entity_poly.pdbx_strand_id
1 'polypeptide(L)'
;MGNKFCWDDKRNEYKYHANDLEGGDQNQVQAIINNVQKEQEIKLKYSSENEQSERDDQSSQQEIPNGKQDKQIAQQSLVAQLGVDDNLSEYNYDYDSDQEIQEMSIHRNEFEKDVKFTKRGLIEEIETTLTYEDSEEQSKQWDLKLSKDDVKIFIKKGGSKFNTEQPYIKTVVLFNAHYSMRKVVEVVRLSIVFNSLLSLQIFNEKHRMKWDKNVLKLEIITQEFNKNVWLNYQLNKSPLNFSNRDFLDKQIKFRDRNNFYCYYSTIPLETQNQIKPIPPKVERAQTIFGLQKLSRRPQDGKIEYVMIMQCDLKMKITPKLIGMFLPAGLQEWARKCNKYIADNYDTI
;
A
#
# COMPACT_ATOMS: atom_id res chain seq x y z
N MET A 1 14.04 28.89 -17.47
CA MET A 1 15.44 28.64 -17.07
C MET A 1 15.39 27.96 -15.71
N GLY A 2 15.85 26.71 -15.62
CA GLY A 2 15.65 25.87 -14.44
C GLY A 2 16.76 26.05 -13.41
N ASN A 3 16.38 26.13 -12.14
CA ASN A 3 17.30 26.13 -11.01
C ASN A 3 18.15 24.84 -11.03
N LYS A 4 19.48 24.97 -11.00
CA LYS A 4 20.40 23.83 -10.91
C LYS A 4 20.85 23.65 -9.46
N PHE A 5 20.43 22.53 -8.86
CA PHE A 5 21.07 21.99 -7.67
C PHE A 5 22.29 21.19 -8.10
N CYS A 6 23.43 21.40 -7.43
CA CYS A 6 24.64 20.62 -7.62
C CYS A 6 24.94 19.86 -6.32
N TRP A 7 25.26 18.58 -6.47
CA TRP A 7 25.65 17.69 -5.39
C TRP A 7 27.13 17.90 -5.05
N ASP A 8 27.47 18.09 -3.76
CA ASP A 8 28.86 18.21 -3.28
C ASP A 8 29.32 16.90 -2.64
N ASP A 9 30.04 16.08 -3.42
CA ASP A 9 30.54 14.77 -2.98
C ASP A 9 31.46 14.83 -1.75
N LYS A 10 32.09 15.97 -1.47
CA LYS A 10 33.02 16.08 -0.32
C LYS A 10 32.29 16.29 1.00
N ARG A 11 31.07 16.79 0.96
CA ARG A 11 30.28 17.16 2.14
C ARG A 11 29.00 16.34 2.28
N ASN A 12 28.67 15.53 1.26
CA ASN A 12 27.47 14.72 1.22
C ASN A 12 26.19 15.57 1.40
N GLU A 13 26.19 16.77 0.83
CA GLU A 13 25.10 17.75 0.92
C GLU A 13 24.79 18.34 -0.47
N TYR A 14 23.53 18.72 -0.71
CA TYR A 14 23.17 19.54 -1.86
C TYR A 14 23.46 21.00 -1.57
N LYS A 15 24.21 21.66 -2.45
CA LYS A 15 24.38 23.11 -2.38
C LYS A 15 23.44 23.80 -3.35
N TYR A 16 22.62 24.67 -2.77
CA TYR A 16 21.92 25.67 -3.54
C TYR A 16 22.90 26.81 -3.85
N HIS A 17 23.27 26.95 -5.12
CA HIS A 17 24.01 28.11 -5.58
C HIS A 17 23.03 29.24 -5.88
N ALA A 18 22.81 30.12 -4.89
CA ALA A 18 21.95 31.30 -5.01
C ALA A 18 22.58 32.44 -5.84
N ASN A 19 23.47 32.13 -6.79
CA ASN A 19 24.33 33.14 -7.41
C ASN A 19 23.73 33.80 -8.67
N ASP A 20 22.48 33.50 -9.06
CA ASP A 20 21.87 34.09 -10.26
C ASP A 20 20.52 34.81 -10.01
N LEU A 21 20.23 35.22 -8.77
CA LEU A 21 19.06 36.07 -8.46
C LEU A 21 19.50 37.40 -7.84
N GLU A 22 20.30 38.19 -8.56
CA GLU A 22 20.29 39.63 -8.37
C GLU A 22 18.91 40.15 -8.81
N GLY A 23 17.98 40.28 -7.86
CA GLY A 23 16.62 40.78 -8.08
C GLY A 23 15.48 39.95 -7.48
N GLY A 24 15.77 38.87 -6.74
CA GLY A 24 14.74 38.11 -6.03
C GLY A 24 14.10 38.92 -4.90
N ASP A 25 12.79 39.14 -4.98
CA ASP A 25 12.00 39.87 -3.98
C ASP A 25 12.17 39.22 -2.59
N GLN A 26 12.80 39.94 -1.65
CA GLN A 26 13.02 39.49 -0.28
C GLN A 26 11.71 39.07 0.42
N ASN A 27 10.57 39.62 -0.01
CA ASN A 27 9.26 39.25 0.51
C ASN A 27 8.86 37.82 0.11
N GLN A 28 9.25 37.32 -1.06
CA GLN A 28 8.96 35.94 -1.48
C GLN A 28 9.77 34.92 -0.67
N VAL A 29 11.04 35.22 -0.39
CA VAL A 29 11.89 34.35 0.44
C VAL A 29 11.36 34.30 1.87
N GLN A 30 10.96 35.45 2.42
CA GLN A 30 10.37 35.51 3.77
C GLN A 30 9.02 34.78 3.85
N ALA A 31 8.18 34.86 2.81
CA ALA A 31 6.92 34.13 2.74
C ALA A 31 7.13 32.60 2.74
N ILE A 32 8.15 32.11 2.02
CA ILE A 32 8.50 30.68 2.03
C ILE A 32 8.98 30.24 3.42
N ILE A 33 9.84 31.03 4.07
CA ILE A 33 10.32 30.73 5.43
C ILE A 33 9.15 30.66 6.42
N ASN A 34 8.24 31.62 6.37
CA ASN A 34 7.08 31.67 7.27
C ASN A 34 6.13 30.48 7.05
N ASN A 35 5.93 30.05 5.80
CA ASN A 35 5.11 28.87 5.49
C ASN A 35 5.75 27.58 6.02
N VAL A 36 7.07 27.42 5.88
CA VAL A 36 7.80 26.26 6.42
C VAL A 36 7.73 26.22 7.95
N GLN A 37 7.87 27.35 8.63
CA GLN A 37 7.75 27.43 10.09
C GLN A 37 6.34 27.09 10.57
N LYS A 38 5.31 27.59 9.88
CA LYS A 38 3.90 27.27 10.19
C LYS A 38 3.61 25.77 10.03
N GLU A 39 4.13 25.12 8.98
CA GLU A 39 4.02 23.67 8.83
C GLU A 39 4.72 22.89 9.94
N GLN A 40 5.86 23.37 10.45
CA GLN A 40 6.58 22.75 11.57
C GLN A 40 5.82 22.86 12.89
N GLU A 41 5.22 24.01 13.18
CA GLU A 41 4.39 24.22 14.37
C GLU A 41 3.15 23.33 14.36
N ILE A 42 2.49 23.20 13.19
CA ILE A 42 1.36 22.32 12.99
C ILE A 42 1.76 20.85 13.26
N LYS A 43 2.89 20.38 12.72
CA LYS A 43 3.39 19.02 12.96
C LYS A 43 3.73 18.75 14.43
N LEU A 44 4.38 19.70 15.11
CA LEU A 44 4.74 19.58 16.52
C LEU A 44 3.50 19.47 17.41
N LYS A 45 2.49 20.32 17.18
CA LYS A 45 1.24 20.29 17.93
C LYS A 45 0.52 18.94 17.75
N TYR A 46 0.46 18.42 16.53
CA TYR A 46 -0.18 17.13 16.26
C TYR A 46 0.57 15.92 16.86
N SER A 47 1.91 15.96 16.92
CA SER A 47 2.68 14.89 17.57
C SER A 47 2.36 14.76 19.05
N SER A 48 2.20 15.89 19.76
CA SER A 48 1.87 15.88 21.19
C SER A 48 0.43 15.43 21.49
N GLU A 49 -0.52 15.71 20.59
CA GLU A 49 -1.92 15.30 20.77
C GLU A 49 -2.12 13.79 20.53
N ASN A 50 -1.38 13.21 19.57
CA ASN A 50 -1.44 11.77 19.27
C ASN A 50 -0.82 10.89 20.37
N GLU A 51 0.29 11.31 20.99
CA GLU A 51 0.91 10.56 22.10
C GLU A 51 0.01 10.47 23.34
N GLN A 52 -0.84 11.48 23.56
CA GLN A 52 -1.81 11.50 24.64
C GLN A 52 -2.99 10.53 24.34
N SER A 53 -3.50 10.53 23.10
CA SER A 53 -4.58 9.64 22.65
C SER A 53 -4.21 8.16 22.72
N GLU A 54 -2.98 7.77 22.37
CA GLU A 54 -2.53 6.36 22.45
C GLU A 54 -2.45 5.85 23.90
N ARG A 55 -2.27 6.74 24.90
CA ARG A 55 -2.31 6.35 26.33
C ARG A 55 -3.74 6.17 26.81
N ASP A 56 -4.66 7.01 26.36
CA ASP A 56 -6.07 6.96 26.78
C ASP A 56 -6.78 5.71 26.20
N ASP A 57 -6.42 5.27 24.98
CA ASP A 57 -6.95 4.04 24.36
C ASP A 57 -6.51 2.73 25.06
N GLN A 58 -5.42 2.76 25.84
CA GLN A 58 -5.05 1.61 26.68
C GLN A 58 -5.94 1.49 27.94
N SER A 59 -6.62 2.57 28.34
CA SER A 59 -7.43 2.62 29.56
C SER A 59 -8.90 2.23 29.36
N SER A 60 -9.37 2.22 28.11
CA SER A 60 -10.77 1.95 27.71
C SER A 60 -10.95 0.56 27.09
N GLN A 61 -10.30 -0.46 27.64
CA GLN A 61 -10.50 -1.85 27.23
C GLN A 61 -11.87 -2.36 27.71
N GLN A 62 -12.86 -2.39 26.80
CA GLN A 62 -14.04 -3.25 26.93
C GLN A 62 -13.59 -4.71 27.02
N GLU A 63 -14.24 -5.51 27.88
CA GLU A 63 -13.96 -6.94 28.10
C GLU A 63 -13.84 -7.71 26.77
N ILE A 64 -12.60 -7.96 26.35
CA ILE A 64 -12.30 -8.80 25.19
C ILE A 64 -12.44 -10.25 25.65
N PRO A 65 -13.11 -11.14 24.89
CA PRO A 65 -13.16 -12.56 25.22
C PRO A 65 -11.75 -13.13 25.47
N ASN A 66 -11.53 -13.78 26.62
CA ASN A 66 -10.21 -14.22 27.12
C ASN A 66 -9.26 -14.80 26.04
N GLY A 67 -9.77 -15.58 25.08
CA GLY A 67 -8.94 -16.20 24.05
C GLY A 67 -8.30 -15.27 23.00
N LYS A 68 -8.75 -14.00 22.86
CA LYS A 68 -8.10 -13.04 21.95
C LYS A 68 -6.92 -12.33 22.61
N GLN A 69 -6.97 -12.13 23.92
CA GLN A 69 -5.92 -11.44 24.68
C GLN A 69 -4.66 -12.31 24.79
N ASP A 70 -4.83 -13.60 25.07
CA ASP A 70 -3.72 -14.56 25.13
C ASP A 70 -2.92 -14.64 23.83
N LYS A 71 -3.61 -14.59 22.67
CA LYS A 71 -2.96 -14.61 21.35
C LYS A 71 -2.13 -13.35 21.10
N GLN A 72 -2.59 -12.19 21.55
CA GLN A 72 -1.85 -10.93 21.40
C GLN A 72 -0.59 -10.91 22.27
N ILE A 73 -0.69 -11.37 23.52
CA ILE A 73 0.45 -11.46 24.44
C ILE A 73 1.51 -12.43 23.89
N ALA A 74 1.09 -13.60 23.38
CA ALA A 74 1.99 -14.56 22.76
C ALA A 74 2.72 -13.98 21.54
N GLN A 75 2.01 -13.24 20.69
CA GLN A 75 2.60 -12.60 19.51
C GLN A 75 3.63 -11.53 19.89
N GLN A 76 3.32 -10.66 20.87
CA GLN A 76 4.25 -9.62 21.34
C GLN A 76 5.50 -10.23 21.97
N SER A 77 5.34 -11.29 22.77
CA SER A 77 6.47 -12.02 23.35
C SER A 77 7.38 -12.60 22.27
N LEU A 78 6.81 -13.20 21.21
CA LEU A 78 7.58 -13.75 20.11
C LEU A 78 8.34 -12.68 19.31
N VAL A 79 7.71 -11.53 19.01
CA VAL A 79 8.37 -10.42 18.31
C VAL A 79 9.54 -9.87 19.14
N ALA A 80 9.34 -9.70 20.45
CA ALA A 80 10.39 -9.26 21.36
C ALA A 80 11.55 -10.26 21.40
N GLN A 81 11.26 -11.57 21.40
CA GLN A 81 12.29 -12.62 21.34
C GLN A 81 13.09 -12.61 20.04
N LEU A 82 12.46 -12.28 18.91
CA LEU A 82 13.12 -12.20 17.62
C LEU A 82 13.95 -10.91 17.46
N GLY A 83 13.77 -9.91 18.33
CA GLY A 83 14.47 -8.63 18.25
C GLY A 83 14.14 -7.84 16.97
N VAL A 84 12.94 -8.05 16.41
CA VAL A 84 12.54 -7.45 15.13
C VAL A 84 11.75 -6.17 15.38
N ASP A 85 12.18 -5.08 14.75
CA ASP A 85 11.45 -3.80 14.76
C ASP A 85 10.30 -3.83 13.76
N ASP A 86 9.08 -4.04 14.26
CA ASP A 86 7.84 -3.97 13.49
C ASP A 86 7.16 -2.60 13.59
N ASN A 87 7.89 -1.55 13.96
CA ASN A 87 7.31 -0.23 14.06
C ASN A 87 6.80 0.27 12.69
N LEU A 88 5.49 0.51 12.64
CA LEU A 88 4.74 0.98 11.48
C LEU A 88 4.10 2.36 11.76
N SER A 89 4.70 3.16 12.64
CA SER A 89 4.18 4.48 13.05
C SER A 89 3.95 5.45 11.89
N GLU A 90 4.71 5.33 10.81
CA GLU A 90 4.52 6.10 9.56
C GLU A 90 3.16 5.84 8.89
N TYR A 91 2.51 4.70 9.20
CA TYR A 91 1.16 4.35 8.76
C TYR A 91 0.10 4.55 9.84
N ASN A 92 0.40 5.31 10.91
CA ASN A 92 -0.65 5.82 11.77
C ASN A 92 -1.65 6.57 10.90
N TYR A 93 -2.92 6.22 10.99
CA TYR A 93 -3.95 7.00 10.34
C TYR A 93 -4.02 8.34 11.06
N ASP A 94 -3.74 9.43 10.35
CA ASP A 94 -4.12 10.73 10.87
C ASP A 94 -5.65 10.69 10.99
N TYR A 95 -6.18 11.13 12.14
CA TYR A 95 -7.59 11.02 12.50
C TYR A 95 -8.01 9.60 12.90
N ASP A 96 -7.85 9.23 14.17
CA ASP A 96 -8.68 8.17 14.79
C ASP A 96 -10.16 8.61 14.94
N SER A 97 -10.56 9.68 14.24
CA SER A 97 -11.95 10.08 14.16
C SER A 97 -12.69 9.15 13.20
N ASP A 98 -13.87 8.71 13.62
CA ASP A 98 -14.84 8.03 12.75
C ASP A 98 -15.47 9.01 11.73
N GLN A 99 -14.83 10.15 11.43
CA GLN A 99 -15.28 11.10 10.42
C GLN A 99 -14.76 10.71 9.04
N GLU A 100 -15.69 10.60 8.08
CA GLU A 100 -15.36 10.29 6.70
C GLU A 100 -14.48 11.37 6.09
N ILE A 101 -13.40 10.96 5.42
CA ILE A 101 -12.52 11.87 4.69
C ILE A 101 -13.25 12.29 3.41
N GLN A 102 -13.87 13.46 3.43
CA GLN A 102 -14.69 13.95 2.31
C GLN A 102 -13.88 14.05 1.02
N GLU A 103 -12.60 14.39 1.10
CA GLU A 103 -11.67 14.46 -0.03
C GLU A 103 -11.40 13.10 -0.67
N MET A 104 -11.70 12.00 0.00
CA MET A 104 -11.63 10.66 -0.61
C MET A 104 -12.90 10.30 -1.37
N SER A 105 -14.03 10.93 -1.02
CA SER A 105 -15.32 10.65 -1.65
C SER A 105 -15.30 10.96 -3.15
N ILE A 106 -14.55 11.99 -3.58
CA ILE A 106 -14.36 12.35 -5.01
C ILE A 106 -13.64 11.28 -5.82
N HIS A 107 -12.95 10.35 -5.15
CA HIS A 107 -12.25 9.24 -5.79
C HIS A 107 -13.00 7.92 -5.69
N ARG A 108 -14.23 7.91 -5.16
CA ARG A 108 -15.09 6.72 -5.12
C ARG A 108 -15.44 6.26 -6.53
N ASN A 109 -15.26 4.98 -6.79
CA ASN A 109 -15.78 4.33 -7.98
C ASN A 109 -17.18 3.73 -7.69
N GLU A 110 -17.79 3.18 -8.73
CA GLU A 110 -19.16 2.63 -8.66
C GLU A 110 -19.33 1.43 -7.72
N PHE A 111 -18.23 0.75 -7.35
CA PHE A 111 -18.21 -0.43 -6.48
C PHE A 111 -18.04 -0.09 -4.99
N GLU A 112 -17.82 1.19 -4.68
CA GLU A 112 -17.48 1.67 -3.33
C GLU A 112 -18.62 2.42 -2.66
N LYS A 113 -19.86 2.26 -3.12
CA LYS A 113 -21.02 3.01 -2.61
C LYS A 113 -21.24 2.81 -1.11
N ASP A 114 -20.95 1.60 -0.61
CA ASP A 114 -21.20 1.22 0.79
C ASP A 114 -19.94 1.30 1.67
N VAL A 115 -18.76 1.53 1.07
CA VAL A 115 -17.49 1.57 1.82
C VAL A 115 -17.41 2.89 2.59
N LYS A 116 -17.08 2.89 3.88
CA LYS A 116 -16.84 4.13 4.63
C LYS A 116 -15.35 4.44 4.67
N PHE A 117 -14.93 5.58 4.13
CA PHE A 117 -13.51 5.99 4.11
C PHE A 117 -13.09 6.65 5.43
N THR A 118 -13.19 5.87 6.49
CA THR A 118 -12.60 6.10 7.81
C THR A 118 -11.68 4.93 8.13
N LYS A 119 -10.72 5.08 9.05
CA LYS A 119 -9.86 3.95 9.49
C LYS A 119 -10.72 2.76 9.92
N ARG A 120 -11.70 2.99 10.78
CA ARG A 120 -12.61 1.94 11.29
C ARG A 120 -13.46 1.32 10.19
N GLY A 121 -14.03 2.13 9.31
CA GLY A 121 -14.85 1.66 8.19
C GLY A 121 -14.06 0.79 7.21
N LEU A 122 -12.81 1.14 6.94
CA LEU A 122 -11.91 0.36 6.10
C LEU A 122 -11.44 -0.94 6.78
N ILE A 123 -11.16 -0.92 8.09
CA ILE A 123 -10.88 -2.14 8.86
C ILE A 123 -12.08 -3.08 8.81
N GLU A 124 -13.27 -2.56 9.07
CA GLU A 124 -14.52 -3.33 9.05
C GLU A 124 -14.76 -3.95 7.67
N GLU A 125 -14.60 -3.20 6.58
CA GLU A 125 -14.74 -3.72 5.22
C GLU A 125 -13.72 -4.83 4.92
N ILE A 126 -12.45 -4.64 5.28
CA ILE A 126 -11.40 -5.64 5.03
C ILE A 126 -11.64 -6.90 5.86
N GLU A 127 -11.84 -6.78 7.17
CA GLU A 127 -11.99 -7.93 8.06
C GLU A 127 -13.30 -8.68 7.79
N THR A 128 -14.40 -7.96 7.52
CA THR A 128 -15.68 -8.58 7.17
C THR A 128 -15.57 -9.33 5.85
N THR A 129 -14.92 -8.73 4.83
CA THR A 129 -14.71 -9.42 3.55
C THR A 129 -13.83 -10.65 3.71
N LEU A 130 -12.69 -10.55 4.42
CA LEU A 130 -11.82 -11.69 4.66
C LEU A 130 -12.56 -12.82 5.41
N THR A 131 -13.32 -12.47 6.45
CA THR A 131 -14.10 -13.43 7.25
C THR A 131 -15.20 -14.08 6.41
N TYR A 132 -15.93 -13.30 5.62
CA TYR A 132 -16.97 -13.80 4.73
C TYR A 132 -16.39 -14.75 3.68
N GLU A 133 -15.30 -14.37 3.03
CA GLU A 133 -14.65 -15.18 1.99
C GLU A 133 -14.04 -16.48 2.54
N ASP A 134 -13.69 -16.51 3.84
CA ASP A 134 -13.20 -17.70 4.56
C ASP A 134 -14.31 -18.52 5.22
N SER A 135 -15.59 -18.11 5.11
CA SER A 135 -16.72 -18.90 5.59
C SER A 135 -16.84 -20.23 4.84
N GLU A 136 -17.43 -21.24 5.48
CA GLU A 136 -17.56 -22.59 4.89
C GLU A 136 -18.29 -22.56 3.53
N GLU A 137 -19.31 -21.73 3.40
CA GLU A 137 -20.08 -21.57 2.16
C GLU A 137 -19.22 -20.99 1.03
N GLN A 138 -18.50 -19.90 1.31
CA GLN A 138 -17.69 -19.21 0.30
C GLN A 138 -16.43 -20.01 -0.05
N SER A 139 -15.83 -20.68 0.93
CA SER A 139 -14.62 -21.50 0.75
C SER A 139 -14.77 -22.56 -0.34
N LYS A 140 -15.98 -23.12 -0.53
CA LYS A 140 -16.30 -24.12 -1.57
C LYS A 140 -16.24 -23.55 -2.99
N GLN A 141 -16.33 -22.23 -3.14
CA GLN A 141 -16.24 -21.54 -4.42
C GLN A 141 -14.80 -21.21 -4.82
N TRP A 142 -13.85 -21.28 -3.87
CA TRP A 142 -12.44 -20.99 -4.11
C TRP A 142 -11.72 -22.24 -4.63
N ASP A 143 -11.24 -22.20 -5.87
CA ASP A 143 -10.32 -23.22 -6.39
C ASP A 143 -8.89 -22.87 -6.01
N LEU A 144 -8.24 -23.74 -5.24
CA LEU A 144 -6.80 -23.69 -5.00
C LEU A 144 -6.04 -24.02 -6.30
N LYS A 145 -5.41 -23.02 -6.91
CA LYS A 145 -4.65 -23.18 -8.17
C LYS A 145 -3.17 -23.43 -7.94
N LEU A 146 -2.62 -22.97 -6.83
CA LEU A 146 -1.24 -23.19 -6.44
C LEU A 146 -1.13 -23.30 -4.93
N SER A 147 -0.38 -24.29 -4.45
CA SER A 147 0.01 -24.44 -3.06
C SER A 147 1.49 -24.79 -2.96
N LYS A 148 2.29 -23.83 -2.49
CA LYS A 148 3.71 -23.97 -2.14
C LYS A 148 3.91 -23.52 -0.69
N ASP A 149 5.07 -23.80 -0.13
CA ASP A 149 5.35 -23.55 1.29
C ASP A 149 5.22 -22.07 1.68
N ASP A 150 5.53 -21.16 0.75
CA ASP A 150 5.54 -19.71 0.94
C ASP A 150 4.45 -18.97 0.16
N VAL A 151 3.66 -19.65 -0.68
CA VAL A 151 2.60 -19.02 -1.47
C VAL A 151 1.43 -19.95 -1.75
N LYS A 152 0.22 -19.44 -1.56
CA LYS A 152 -1.04 -20.07 -1.98
C LYS A 152 -1.85 -19.11 -2.83
N ILE A 153 -2.45 -19.63 -3.89
CA ILE A 153 -3.24 -18.84 -4.83
C ILE A 153 -4.57 -19.54 -5.07
N PHE A 154 -5.63 -18.79 -4.88
CA PHE A 154 -7.00 -19.23 -5.06
C PHE A 154 -7.70 -18.34 -6.10
N ILE A 155 -8.57 -18.95 -6.89
CA ILE A 155 -9.41 -18.23 -7.84
C ILE A 155 -10.86 -18.64 -7.58
N LYS A 156 -11.74 -17.67 -7.34
CA LYS A 156 -13.15 -17.93 -7.05
C LYS A 156 -13.92 -18.24 -8.33
N LYS A 157 -14.76 -19.28 -8.30
CA LYS A 157 -15.72 -19.59 -9.37
C LYS A 157 -16.82 -18.53 -9.39
N GLY A 158 -17.13 -18.02 -10.57
CA GLY A 158 -18.23 -17.04 -10.74
C GLY A 158 -17.89 -15.60 -10.32
N GLY A 159 -16.62 -15.28 -10.08
CA GLY A 159 -16.19 -13.91 -9.76
C GLY A 159 -16.59 -13.47 -8.35
N SER A 160 -16.91 -12.18 -8.19
CA SER A 160 -17.35 -11.57 -6.92
C SER A 160 -18.76 -10.99 -7.05
N LYS A 161 -19.31 -10.45 -5.95
CA LYS A 161 -20.58 -9.69 -5.97
C LYS A 161 -20.54 -8.45 -6.88
N PHE A 162 -19.35 -7.92 -7.17
CA PHE A 162 -19.17 -6.71 -7.96
C PHE A 162 -19.12 -7.01 -9.47
N ASN A 163 -18.54 -8.15 -9.83
CA ASN A 163 -18.44 -8.58 -11.22
C ASN A 163 -18.25 -10.10 -11.28
N THR A 164 -19.13 -10.80 -11.98
CA THR A 164 -19.09 -12.27 -12.07
C THR A 164 -18.23 -12.78 -13.23
N GLU A 165 -17.88 -11.90 -14.18
CA GLU A 165 -17.13 -12.22 -15.39
C GLU A 165 -15.62 -12.05 -15.19
N GLN A 166 -15.21 -11.21 -14.24
CA GLN A 166 -13.80 -10.91 -13.98
C GLN A 166 -13.19 -11.84 -12.92
N PRO A 167 -11.92 -12.26 -13.08
CA PRO A 167 -11.26 -13.14 -12.12
C PRO A 167 -11.21 -12.51 -10.73
N TYR A 168 -11.65 -13.27 -9.74
CA TYR A 168 -11.56 -12.88 -8.34
C TYR A 168 -10.52 -13.76 -7.64
N ILE A 169 -9.47 -13.12 -7.13
CA ILE A 169 -8.21 -13.78 -6.77
C ILE A 169 -7.93 -13.55 -5.30
N LYS A 170 -7.56 -14.62 -4.59
CA LYS A 170 -6.99 -14.56 -3.24
C LYS A 170 -5.58 -15.12 -3.28
N THR A 171 -4.64 -14.37 -2.74
CA THR A 171 -3.23 -14.77 -2.60
C THR A 171 -2.84 -14.71 -1.14
N VAL A 172 -2.14 -15.74 -0.67
CA VAL A 172 -1.51 -15.77 0.65
C VAL A 172 -0.03 -15.99 0.44
N VAL A 173 0.81 -15.08 0.93
CA VAL A 173 2.28 -15.18 0.86
C VAL A 173 2.83 -15.20 2.28
N LEU A 174 3.80 -16.08 2.54
CA LEU A 174 4.52 -16.13 3.80
C LEU A 174 5.93 -15.58 3.63
N PHE A 175 6.29 -14.67 4.51
CA PHE A 175 7.62 -14.09 4.64
C PHE A 175 8.31 -14.65 5.88
N ASN A 176 9.64 -14.64 5.89
CA ASN A 176 10.42 -15.19 7.00
C ASN A 176 10.17 -14.45 8.32
N ALA A 177 10.21 -15.18 9.43
CA ALA A 177 9.91 -14.64 10.77
C ALA A 177 10.89 -13.54 11.20
N HIS A 178 12.15 -13.61 10.78
CA HIS A 178 13.18 -12.61 11.09
C HIS A 178 13.06 -11.33 10.27
N TYR A 179 12.17 -11.27 9.28
CA TYR A 179 11.92 -10.02 8.55
C TYR A 179 11.07 -9.08 9.41
N SER A 180 11.41 -7.78 9.35
CA SER A 180 10.58 -6.69 9.83
C SER A 180 9.38 -6.49 8.92
N MET A 181 8.19 -6.32 9.50
CA MET A 181 6.97 -6.00 8.75
C MET A 181 7.12 -4.68 8.00
N ARG A 182 7.82 -3.69 8.57
CA ARG A 182 8.12 -2.42 7.89
C ARG A 182 8.85 -2.65 6.58
N LYS A 183 9.94 -3.44 6.59
CA LYS A 183 10.71 -3.74 5.37
C LYS A 183 9.90 -4.53 4.35
N VAL A 184 9.05 -5.45 4.80
CA VAL A 184 8.12 -6.15 3.90
C VAL A 184 7.15 -5.15 3.26
N VAL A 185 6.54 -4.25 4.04
CA VAL A 185 5.65 -3.21 3.51
C VAL A 185 6.38 -2.31 2.52
N GLU A 186 7.60 -1.86 2.83
CA GLU A 186 8.41 -0.99 1.95
C GLU A 186 8.77 -1.65 0.61
N VAL A 187 8.97 -2.97 0.57
CA VAL A 187 9.28 -3.71 -0.67
C VAL A 187 8.02 -4.12 -1.45
N VAL A 188 7.01 -4.64 -0.74
CA VAL A 188 5.74 -5.11 -1.35
C VAL A 188 4.94 -3.92 -1.86
N ARG A 189 4.94 -2.82 -1.09
CA ARG A 189 4.19 -1.60 -1.37
C ARG A 189 5.12 -0.40 -1.40
N LEU A 190 4.76 0.53 -2.28
CA LEU A 190 5.40 1.83 -2.35
C LEU A 190 5.08 2.61 -1.08
N SER A 191 5.91 2.52 -0.06
CA SER A 191 5.92 3.49 1.04
C SER A 191 6.86 4.64 0.72
N ILE A 192 6.38 5.85 1.00
CA ILE A 192 7.21 7.05 1.02
C ILE A 192 7.71 7.19 2.45
N VAL A 193 8.97 6.82 2.68
CA VAL A 193 9.64 7.16 3.95
C VAL A 193 9.99 8.65 3.91
N PHE A 194 9.29 9.45 4.71
CA PHE A 194 9.59 10.86 4.91
C PHE A 194 10.82 11.01 5.81
N ASN A 195 12.02 10.78 5.27
CA ASN A 195 13.25 11.18 5.95
C ASN A 195 13.62 12.61 5.53
N SER A 196 13.42 13.54 6.47
CA SER A 196 14.07 14.84 6.62
C SER A 196 14.39 15.63 5.34
N LEU A 197 13.53 16.62 5.08
CA LEU A 197 13.72 17.90 4.37
C LEU A 197 14.35 18.00 2.98
N LEU A 198 15.11 17.04 2.43
CA LEU A 198 15.79 17.23 1.13
C LEU A 198 15.86 16.01 0.19
N SER A 199 15.30 14.87 0.57
CA SER A 199 15.33 13.63 -0.26
C SER A 199 13.96 12.94 -0.40
N LEU A 200 12.90 13.75 -0.39
CA LEU A 200 11.54 13.35 -0.71
C LEU A 200 11.41 13.06 -2.21
N GLN A 201 11.55 11.79 -2.61
CA GLN A 201 10.80 11.16 -3.74
C GLN A 201 11.38 9.83 -4.26
N ILE A 202 12.60 9.42 -3.90
CA ILE A 202 13.36 8.60 -4.87
C ILE A 202 13.59 7.14 -4.46
N PHE A 203 13.35 6.74 -3.22
CA PHE A 203 13.78 5.41 -2.78
C PHE A 203 12.91 4.29 -3.38
N ASN A 204 11.58 4.40 -3.34
CA ASN A 204 10.72 3.21 -3.46
C ASN A 204 10.37 2.76 -4.89
N GLU A 205 10.09 3.67 -5.83
CA GLU A 205 9.88 3.31 -7.25
C GLU A 205 11.04 2.45 -7.78
N LYS A 206 12.25 2.75 -7.30
CA LYS A 206 13.45 1.98 -7.61
C LYS A 206 13.43 0.57 -7.04
N HIS A 207 12.96 0.32 -5.80
CA HIS A 207 12.90 -1.04 -5.25
C HIS A 207 11.94 -1.90 -6.07
N ARG A 208 10.69 -1.46 -6.28
CA ARG A 208 9.70 -2.27 -7.00
C ARG A 208 10.15 -2.61 -8.43
N MET A 209 10.64 -1.63 -9.19
CA MET A 209 11.10 -1.85 -10.57
C MET A 209 12.43 -2.63 -10.65
N LYS A 210 13.23 -2.67 -9.57
CA LYS A 210 14.45 -3.51 -9.52
C LYS A 210 14.11 -4.98 -9.61
N TRP A 211 13.12 -5.47 -8.84
CA TRP A 211 12.78 -6.90 -8.79
C TRP A 211 11.58 -7.29 -9.66
N ASP A 212 10.59 -6.41 -9.83
CA ASP A 212 9.39 -6.69 -10.63
C ASP A 212 9.55 -6.19 -12.07
N LYS A 213 10.11 -7.04 -12.93
CA LYS A 213 10.35 -6.73 -14.35
C LYS A 213 9.09 -6.61 -15.20
N ASN A 214 7.92 -6.93 -14.64
CA ASN A 214 6.65 -6.69 -15.32
C ASN A 214 6.16 -5.25 -15.14
N VAL A 215 6.70 -4.51 -14.16
CA VAL A 215 6.42 -3.08 -13.98
C VAL A 215 7.35 -2.29 -14.88
N LEU A 216 6.80 -1.75 -15.98
CA LEU A 216 7.53 -0.93 -16.94
C LEU A 216 7.69 0.51 -16.44
N LYS A 217 6.70 1.00 -15.70
CA LYS A 217 6.70 2.34 -15.13
C LYS A 217 5.86 2.36 -13.88
N LEU A 218 6.31 3.14 -12.91
CA LEU A 218 5.65 3.33 -11.63
C LEU A 218 5.85 4.79 -11.24
N GLU A 219 4.76 5.48 -10.92
CA GLU A 219 4.79 6.87 -10.47
C GLU A 219 3.81 7.02 -9.31
N ILE A 220 4.24 7.67 -8.23
CA ILE A 220 3.32 8.16 -7.20
C ILE A 220 2.90 9.58 -7.59
N ILE A 221 1.62 9.78 -7.92
CA ILE A 221 1.15 11.02 -8.53
C ILE A 221 0.99 12.14 -7.50
N THR A 222 0.25 11.92 -6.41
CA THR A 222 0.04 12.94 -5.36
C THR A 222 -0.34 12.30 -4.02
N GLN A 223 -0.21 13.09 -2.97
CA GLN A 223 -0.62 12.81 -1.59
C GLN A 223 -1.16 14.12 -0.97
N GLU A 224 -2.09 14.80 -1.64
CA GLU A 224 -2.38 16.20 -1.29
C GLU A 224 -3.45 16.40 -0.20
N PHE A 225 -4.10 15.34 0.30
CA PHE A 225 -5.19 15.50 1.28
C PHE A 225 -5.08 14.63 2.53
N ASN A 226 -4.43 13.47 2.46
CA ASN A 226 -4.23 12.58 3.60
C ASN A 226 -2.95 11.76 3.41
N LYS A 227 -2.09 11.67 4.44
CA LYS A 227 -0.81 10.95 4.33
C LYS A 227 -0.98 9.44 4.15
N ASN A 228 -2.15 8.90 4.45
CA ASN A 228 -2.48 7.49 4.28
C ASN A 228 -3.14 7.19 2.93
N VAL A 229 -3.26 8.18 2.04
CA VAL A 229 -3.89 8.03 0.72
C VAL A 229 -2.88 8.36 -0.37
N TRP A 230 -2.64 7.41 -1.25
CA TRP A 230 -1.71 7.57 -2.38
C TRP A 230 -2.44 7.32 -3.69
N LEU A 231 -2.20 8.18 -4.67
CA LEU A 231 -2.57 7.89 -6.05
C LEU A 231 -1.37 7.30 -6.78
N ASN A 232 -1.47 6.05 -7.23
CA ASN A 232 -0.39 5.35 -7.91
C ASN A 232 -0.73 5.10 -9.38
N TYR A 233 0.20 5.47 -10.26
CA TYR A 233 0.21 5.05 -11.64
C TYR A 233 1.17 3.89 -11.84
N GLN A 234 0.70 2.82 -12.48
CA GLN A 234 1.54 1.66 -12.79
C GLN A 234 1.29 1.18 -14.21
N LEU A 235 2.32 1.17 -15.05
CA LEU A 235 2.31 0.56 -16.37
C LEU A 235 2.92 -0.84 -16.30
N ASN A 236 2.13 -1.84 -16.66
CA ASN A 236 2.51 -3.24 -16.65
C ASN A 236 2.71 -3.78 -18.06
N LYS A 237 3.77 -4.59 -18.19
CA LYS A 237 4.01 -5.43 -19.37
C LYS A 237 2.93 -6.49 -19.43
N SER A 238 2.27 -6.60 -20.58
CA SER A 238 1.31 -7.68 -20.80
C SER A 238 2.01 -9.00 -21.12
N PRO A 239 1.42 -10.14 -20.72
CA PRO A 239 1.84 -11.43 -21.25
C PRO A 239 1.51 -11.48 -22.75
N LEU A 240 2.32 -12.21 -23.53
CA LEU A 240 2.09 -12.44 -24.96
C LEU A 240 2.06 -11.13 -25.78
N ASN A 241 1.38 -11.16 -26.94
CA ASN A 241 1.26 -10.05 -27.88
C ASN A 241 0.07 -9.11 -27.58
N PHE A 242 -0.40 -9.06 -26.32
CA PHE A 242 -1.43 -8.10 -25.95
C PHE A 242 -0.84 -6.70 -25.71
N SER A 243 -1.66 -5.67 -25.88
CA SER A 243 -1.36 -4.29 -25.47
C SER A 243 -0.97 -4.26 -23.98
N ASN A 244 -0.01 -3.42 -23.60
CA ASN A 244 0.34 -3.22 -22.19
C ASN A 244 -0.84 -2.61 -21.44
N ARG A 245 -0.89 -2.82 -20.12
CA ARG A 245 -1.97 -2.27 -19.29
C ARG A 245 -1.41 -1.27 -18.31
N ASP A 246 -2.04 -0.12 -18.18
CA ASP A 246 -1.80 0.76 -17.06
C ASP A 246 -2.95 0.75 -16.05
N PHE A 247 -2.62 1.13 -14.83
CA PHE A 247 -3.52 1.26 -13.70
C PHE A 247 -3.30 2.64 -13.10
N LEU A 248 -4.39 3.30 -12.72
CA LEU A 248 -4.36 4.52 -11.92
C LEU A 248 -5.26 4.32 -10.71
N ASP A 249 -4.64 3.82 -9.64
CA ASP A 249 -5.33 3.35 -8.44
C ASP A 249 -5.13 4.32 -7.28
N LYS A 250 -6.16 4.47 -6.47
CA LYS A 250 -5.99 4.98 -5.11
C LYS A 250 -5.60 3.82 -4.20
N GLN A 251 -4.68 4.08 -3.27
CA GLN A 251 -4.28 3.16 -2.22
C GLN A 251 -4.43 3.87 -0.89
N ILE A 252 -5.10 3.22 0.06
CA ILE A 252 -5.25 3.66 1.43
C ILE A 252 -4.49 2.68 2.29
N LYS A 253 -3.47 3.13 3.02
CA LYS A 253 -2.59 2.26 3.82
C LYS A 253 -2.48 2.77 5.23
N PHE A 254 -2.68 1.87 6.18
CA PHE A 254 -2.72 2.22 7.57
C PHE A 254 -2.37 1.01 8.42
N ARG A 255 -1.90 1.25 9.64
CA ARG A 255 -1.79 0.21 10.65
C ARG A 255 -2.98 0.26 11.61
N ASP A 256 -3.33 -0.91 12.13
CA ASP A 256 -4.11 -1.03 13.34
C ASP A 256 -3.53 -2.14 14.20
N ARG A 257 -3.14 -1.78 15.43
CA ARG A 257 -2.42 -2.66 16.37
C ARG A 257 -1.17 -3.27 15.72
N ASN A 258 -1.14 -4.60 15.58
CA ASN A 258 -0.04 -5.39 15.02
C ASN A 258 -0.27 -5.78 13.55
N ASN A 259 -1.22 -5.15 12.87
CA ASN A 259 -1.56 -5.45 11.48
C ASN A 259 -1.35 -4.22 10.62
N PHE A 260 -0.92 -4.46 9.38
CA PHE A 260 -0.94 -3.47 8.32
C PHE A 260 -2.07 -3.78 7.35
N TYR A 261 -2.78 -2.76 6.93
CA TYR A 261 -3.88 -2.85 5.99
C TYR A 261 -3.62 -2.00 4.75
N CYS A 262 -4.09 -2.48 3.60
CA CYS A 262 -4.19 -1.67 2.41
C CYS A 262 -5.50 -1.93 1.67
N TYR A 263 -6.29 -0.88 1.51
CA TYR A 263 -7.44 -0.85 0.61
C TYR A 263 -7.01 -0.16 -0.68
N TYR A 264 -7.42 -0.67 -1.85
CA TYR A 264 -7.09 -0.01 -3.12
C TYR A 264 -8.08 -0.32 -4.22
N SER A 265 -8.26 0.63 -5.12
CA SER A 265 -9.19 0.53 -6.25
C SER A 265 -8.89 1.63 -7.27
N THR A 266 -9.40 1.48 -8.48
CA THR A 266 -9.28 2.50 -9.52
C THR A 266 -10.22 3.68 -9.24
N ILE A 267 -9.76 4.91 -9.51
CA ILE A 267 -10.59 6.13 -9.43
C ILE A 267 -11.48 6.29 -10.68
N PRO A 268 -12.50 7.16 -10.70
CA PRO A 268 -13.37 7.35 -11.88
C PRO A 268 -12.61 7.65 -13.17
N LEU A 269 -13.03 7.05 -14.30
CA LEU A 269 -12.32 7.11 -15.58
C LEU A 269 -12.12 8.54 -16.11
N GLU A 270 -13.09 9.42 -15.92
CA GLU A 270 -12.98 10.83 -16.32
C GLU A 270 -11.84 11.53 -15.56
N THR A 271 -11.81 11.38 -14.23
CA THR A 271 -10.73 11.88 -13.37
C THR A 271 -9.39 11.27 -13.75
N GLN A 272 -9.36 9.97 -14.04
CA GLN A 272 -8.13 9.31 -14.47
C GLN A 272 -7.54 9.93 -15.74
N ASN A 273 -8.37 10.23 -16.74
CA ASN A 273 -7.92 10.79 -18.01
C ASN A 273 -7.43 12.23 -17.89
N GLN A 274 -7.95 12.99 -16.92
CA GLN A 274 -7.46 14.33 -16.59
C GLN A 274 -6.09 14.28 -15.91
N ILE A 275 -5.89 13.33 -14.97
CA ILE A 275 -4.64 13.20 -14.22
C ILE A 275 -3.54 12.54 -15.07
N LYS A 276 -3.88 11.44 -15.74
CA LYS A 276 -2.94 10.64 -16.53
C LYS A 276 -3.62 10.10 -17.80
N PRO A 277 -3.53 10.81 -18.94
CA PRO A 277 -4.04 10.33 -20.22
C PRO A 277 -3.46 8.95 -20.57
N ILE A 278 -4.27 8.11 -21.21
CA ILE A 278 -3.88 6.75 -21.61
C ILE A 278 -2.78 6.85 -22.69
N PRO A 279 -1.59 6.25 -22.47
CA PRO A 279 -0.54 6.27 -23.48
C PRO A 279 -0.95 5.53 -24.77
N PRO A 280 -0.35 5.87 -25.93
CA PRO A 280 -0.60 5.13 -27.17
C PRO A 280 -0.29 3.63 -27.02
N LYS A 281 -1.16 2.77 -27.57
CA LYS A 281 -1.04 1.29 -27.55
C LYS A 281 -1.08 0.67 -26.14
N VAL A 282 -1.59 1.40 -25.16
CA VAL A 282 -1.85 0.92 -23.80
C VAL A 282 -3.36 0.87 -23.56
N GLU A 283 -3.81 -0.15 -22.85
CA GLU A 283 -5.19 -0.25 -22.36
C GLU A 283 -5.24 0.10 -20.87
N ARG A 284 -6.17 0.98 -20.48
CA ARG A 284 -6.41 1.28 -19.06
C ARG A 284 -7.19 0.14 -18.41
N ALA A 285 -6.51 -0.63 -17.58
CA ALA A 285 -7.15 -1.62 -16.73
C ALA A 285 -7.82 -0.93 -15.53
N GLN A 286 -8.74 -1.64 -14.88
CA GLN A 286 -9.45 -1.17 -13.70
C GLN A 286 -9.33 -2.20 -12.58
N THR A 287 -8.78 -1.80 -11.46
CA THR A 287 -8.94 -2.48 -10.18
C THR A 287 -10.34 -2.15 -9.66
N ILE A 288 -11.26 -3.12 -9.74
CA ILE A 288 -12.63 -3.00 -9.23
C ILE A 288 -12.55 -2.76 -7.71
N PHE A 289 -11.82 -3.65 -7.02
CA PHE A 289 -11.41 -3.47 -5.64
C PHE A 289 -10.22 -4.38 -5.30
N GLY A 290 -9.53 -4.04 -4.23
CA GLY A 290 -8.43 -4.81 -3.68
C GLY A 290 -8.23 -4.53 -2.21
N LEU A 291 -7.99 -5.60 -1.45
CA LEU A 291 -7.82 -5.60 0.00
C LEU A 291 -6.55 -6.35 0.35
N GLN A 292 -5.80 -5.84 1.32
CA GLN A 292 -4.59 -6.48 1.80
C GLN A 292 -4.47 -6.37 3.30
N LYS A 293 -3.89 -7.42 3.88
CA LYS A 293 -3.55 -7.50 5.30
C LYS A 293 -2.19 -8.15 5.45
N LEU A 294 -1.30 -7.52 6.22
CA LEU A 294 -0.10 -8.17 6.74
C LEU A 294 -0.27 -8.35 8.24
N SER A 295 0.04 -9.53 8.73
CA SER A 295 0.00 -9.88 10.15
C SER A 295 1.10 -10.90 10.46
N ARG A 296 1.50 -11.03 11.73
CA ARG A 296 2.33 -12.17 12.13
C ARG A 296 1.47 -13.36 12.54
N ARG A 297 1.87 -14.53 12.11
CA ARG A 297 1.31 -15.81 12.54
C ARG A 297 1.79 -16.13 13.96
N PRO A 298 0.89 -16.34 14.93
CA PRO A 298 1.29 -16.68 16.30
C PRO A 298 2.12 -17.97 16.43
N GLN A 299 1.89 -18.93 15.53
CA GLN A 299 2.49 -20.27 15.60
C GLN A 299 3.96 -20.35 15.20
N ASP A 300 4.43 -19.47 14.30
CA ASP A 300 5.78 -19.54 13.73
C ASP A 300 6.44 -18.16 13.55
N GLY A 301 5.76 -17.07 13.92
CA GLY A 301 6.26 -15.70 13.83
C GLY A 301 6.43 -15.18 12.40
N LYS A 302 6.14 -16.00 11.38
CA LYS A 302 6.19 -15.60 9.97
C LYS A 302 5.19 -14.48 9.71
N ILE A 303 5.53 -13.58 8.79
CA ILE A 303 4.60 -12.55 8.34
C ILE A 303 3.74 -13.15 7.24
N GLU A 304 2.43 -13.16 7.44
CA GLU A 304 1.44 -13.58 6.46
C GLU A 304 0.88 -12.35 5.75
N TYR A 305 0.99 -12.34 4.43
CA TYR A 305 0.40 -11.36 3.56
C TYR A 305 -0.79 -11.98 2.83
N VAL A 306 -1.98 -11.48 3.13
CA VAL A 306 -3.21 -11.85 2.45
C VAL A 306 -3.60 -10.72 1.51
N MET A 307 -3.85 -11.06 0.25
CA MET A 307 -4.40 -10.15 -0.74
C MET A 307 -5.64 -10.77 -1.38
N ILE A 308 -6.73 -10.01 -1.42
CA ILE A 308 -7.90 -10.29 -2.24
C ILE A 308 -8.01 -9.16 -3.27
N MET A 309 -8.23 -9.51 -4.54
CA MET A 309 -8.36 -8.51 -5.60
C MET A 309 -9.24 -8.96 -6.74
N GLN A 310 -9.87 -7.99 -7.39
CA GLN A 310 -10.56 -8.16 -8.65
C GLN A 310 -10.20 -7.03 -9.61
N CYS A 311 -9.80 -7.40 -10.83
CA CYS A 311 -9.45 -6.43 -11.87
C CYS A 311 -10.16 -6.76 -13.18
N ASP A 312 -10.59 -5.73 -13.88
CA ASP A 312 -10.95 -5.77 -15.29
C ASP A 312 -9.74 -5.34 -16.12
N LEU A 313 -9.11 -6.30 -16.80
CA LEU A 313 -7.95 -6.06 -17.67
C LEU A 313 -8.36 -5.58 -19.07
N LYS A 314 -9.65 -5.29 -19.31
CA LYS A 314 -10.23 -4.87 -20.60
C LYS A 314 -9.92 -5.82 -21.75
N MET A 315 -9.79 -7.11 -21.44
CA MET A 315 -9.54 -8.15 -22.41
C MET A 315 -10.41 -9.37 -22.13
N LYS A 316 -10.72 -10.14 -23.19
CA LYS A 316 -11.40 -11.43 -23.05
C LYS A 316 -10.43 -12.45 -22.44
N ILE A 317 -10.43 -12.58 -21.12
CA ILE A 317 -9.61 -13.59 -20.44
C ILE A 317 -10.43 -14.88 -20.33
N THR A 318 -10.01 -15.91 -21.06
CA THR A 318 -10.64 -17.23 -20.90
C THR A 318 -10.23 -17.85 -19.57
N PRO A 319 -11.06 -18.70 -18.93
CA PRO A 319 -10.67 -19.45 -17.74
C PRO A 319 -9.36 -20.24 -17.89
N LYS A 320 -9.06 -20.69 -19.12
CA LYS A 320 -7.80 -21.35 -19.46
C LYS A 320 -6.59 -20.40 -19.33
N LEU A 321 -6.69 -19.18 -19.86
CA LEU A 321 -5.63 -18.18 -19.75
C LEU A 321 -5.41 -17.74 -18.29
N ILE A 322 -6.51 -17.54 -17.55
CA ILE A 322 -6.49 -17.27 -16.10
C ILE A 322 -5.68 -18.35 -15.38
N GLY A 323 -6.05 -19.62 -15.55
CA GLY A 323 -5.41 -20.74 -14.88
C GLY A 323 -3.95 -20.97 -15.29
N MET A 324 -3.57 -20.59 -16.50
CA MET A 324 -2.20 -20.78 -17.00
C MET A 324 -1.24 -19.67 -16.55
N PHE A 325 -1.66 -18.40 -16.58
CA PHE A 325 -0.75 -17.28 -16.35
C PHE A 325 -0.80 -16.72 -14.92
N LEU A 326 -1.98 -16.63 -14.30
CA LEU A 326 -2.09 -15.96 -13.00
C LEU A 326 -1.36 -16.71 -11.88
N PRO A 327 -1.54 -18.03 -11.70
CA PRO A 327 -0.85 -18.76 -10.64
C PRO A 327 0.68 -18.68 -10.77
N ALA A 328 1.20 -18.88 -11.98
CA ALA A 328 2.64 -18.82 -12.25
C ALA A 328 3.19 -17.41 -12.06
N GLY A 329 2.48 -16.38 -12.55
CA GLY A 329 2.89 -14.98 -12.41
C GLY A 329 2.96 -14.51 -10.96
N LEU A 330 1.96 -14.86 -10.15
CA LEU A 330 1.90 -14.52 -8.72
C LEU A 330 2.91 -15.34 -7.89
N GLN A 331 3.15 -16.61 -8.23
CA GLN A 331 4.23 -17.39 -7.62
C GLN A 331 5.59 -16.73 -7.87
N GLU A 332 5.85 -16.36 -9.13
CA GLU A 332 7.09 -15.73 -9.53
C GLU A 332 7.27 -14.35 -8.88
N TRP A 333 6.18 -13.60 -8.74
CA TRP A 333 6.13 -12.35 -7.99
C TRP A 333 6.52 -12.56 -6.53
N ALA A 334 5.89 -13.52 -5.83
CA ALA A 334 6.17 -13.81 -4.43
C ALA A 334 7.62 -14.24 -4.21
N ARG A 335 8.12 -15.14 -5.08
CA ARG A 335 9.51 -15.61 -5.06
C ARG A 335 10.52 -14.48 -5.27
N LYS A 336 10.29 -13.60 -6.26
CA LYS A 336 11.15 -12.44 -6.53
C LYS A 336 11.14 -11.44 -5.38
N CYS A 337 9.97 -11.19 -4.79
CA CYS A 337 9.82 -10.30 -3.65
C CYS A 337 10.59 -10.83 -2.43
N ASN A 338 10.34 -12.08 -2.03
CA ASN A 338 11.07 -12.74 -0.93
C ASN A 338 12.58 -12.73 -1.17
N LYS A 339 13.03 -13.08 -2.38
CA LYS A 339 14.45 -13.03 -2.73
C LYS A 339 15.03 -11.62 -2.63
N TYR A 340 14.30 -10.61 -3.10
CA TYR A 340 14.77 -9.23 -3.03
C TYR A 340 14.92 -8.74 -1.59
N ILE A 341 13.96 -9.04 -0.72
CA ILE A 341 14.04 -8.73 0.71
C ILE A 341 15.25 -9.44 1.33
N ALA A 342 15.44 -10.73 1.05
CA ALA A 342 16.58 -11.49 1.56
C ALA A 342 17.93 -10.90 1.12
N ASP A 343 18.08 -10.61 -0.18
CA ASP A 343 19.33 -10.16 -0.77
C ASP A 343 19.67 -8.70 -0.40
N ASN A 344 18.69 -7.89 0.03
CA ASN A 344 18.84 -6.45 0.26
C ASN A 344 18.41 -6.03 1.67
N TYR A 345 18.25 -6.98 2.60
CA TYR A 345 17.58 -6.75 3.88
C TYR A 345 18.19 -5.58 4.66
N ASP A 346 19.51 -5.44 4.69
CA ASP A 346 20.20 -4.39 5.46
C ASP A 346 20.17 -3.01 4.77
N THR A 347 19.81 -2.97 3.48
CA THR A 347 19.79 -1.75 2.65
C THR A 347 18.38 -1.22 2.35
N ILE A 348 17.37 -2.04 2.64
CA ILE A 348 15.99 -1.60 2.84
C ILE A 348 15.94 -0.99 4.23
#